data_AF-A0A7T4QQ59-F1
#
_entry.id   AF-A0A7T4QQ59-F1
#
_cell.length_a   1.000
_cell.length_b   1.000
_cell.length_c   1.000
_cell.angle_alpha   90.00
_cell.angle_beta   90.00
_cell.angle_gamma   90.00
#
_symmetry.space_group_name_H-M   'P 1'
#
loop_
_entity.id
_entity.type
_entity.pdbx_description
1 polymer ?
#
loop_
_entity_poly.entity_id
_entity_poly.type
_entity_poly.pdbx_seq_one_letter_code
_entity_poly.pdbx_strand_id
1 'polypeptide(L)'
;MTHRYWGNVEADWAGFSSDITFSNPFFDTQNVEVFLGEEYDEDGEEIDELPSENQLKEFAETYQNFIADIEKNIKSIQDKAYERYLKLYAHFYENSEKSGEPALNIDNADKHNDHIKEIIYLRVLDDKTIKVSIRYKLDSEHGLEFKFVGGQIKDVGGIAET
;
A
#
# COMPACT_ATOMS: atom_id res chain seq x y z
N MET A 1 23.96 0.57 -4.77
CA MET A 1 24.51 1.94 -4.56
C MET A 1 24.29 2.33 -3.10
N THR A 2 25.17 3.09 -2.46
CA THR A 2 24.94 3.53 -1.07
C THR A 2 24.43 4.98 -1.03
N HIS A 3 23.24 5.18 -0.47
CA HIS A 3 22.61 6.49 -0.28
C HIS A 3 22.52 6.85 1.21
N ARG A 4 22.62 8.15 1.53
CA ARG A 4 22.69 8.62 2.93
C ARG A 4 21.46 8.25 3.76
N TYR A 5 20.27 8.30 3.16
CA TYR A 5 19.02 7.95 3.84
C TYR A 5 18.69 6.48 3.68
N TRP A 6 18.71 5.97 2.44
CA TRP A 6 18.20 4.65 2.08
C TRP A 6 19.17 3.50 2.41
N GLY A 7 20.44 3.79 2.71
CA GLY A 7 21.45 2.75 2.91
C GLY A 7 21.87 2.12 1.59
N ASN A 8 22.06 0.81 1.56
CA ASN A 8 22.29 0.08 0.31
C ASN A 8 20.99 0.03 -0.50
N VAL A 9 21.05 0.47 -1.74
CA VAL A 9 19.97 0.38 -2.74
C VAL A 9 20.39 -0.62 -3.80
N GLU A 10 19.57 -1.64 -4.03
CA GLU A 10 19.86 -2.73 -4.97
C GLU A 10 18.59 -3.26 -5.64
N ALA A 11 18.78 -4.04 -6.71
CA ALA A 11 17.68 -4.71 -7.39
C ALA A 11 17.10 -5.82 -6.50
N ASP A 12 15.78 -5.97 -6.56
CA ASP A 12 14.96 -6.86 -5.76
C ASP A 12 13.82 -7.41 -6.64
N TRP A 13 12.99 -8.30 -6.09
CA TRP A 13 11.97 -9.04 -6.85
C TRP A 13 10.88 -8.17 -7.50
N ALA A 14 10.77 -6.90 -7.10
CA ALA A 14 9.76 -5.94 -7.56
C ALA A 14 10.37 -4.55 -7.84
N GLY A 15 11.56 -4.53 -8.46
CA GLY A 15 12.29 -3.31 -8.81
C GLY A 15 13.46 -3.08 -7.87
N PHE A 16 13.54 -1.93 -7.21
CA PHE A 16 14.65 -1.61 -6.30
C PHE A 16 14.18 -1.48 -4.86
N SER A 17 14.93 -2.05 -3.93
CA SER A 17 14.69 -1.91 -2.48
C SER A 17 15.91 -1.35 -1.78
N SER A 18 15.78 -1.11 -0.47
CA SER A 18 16.88 -0.62 0.34
C SER A 18 16.87 -1.18 1.77
N ASP A 19 17.88 -0.80 2.56
CA ASP A 19 17.94 -1.16 3.99
C ASP A 19 16.75 -0.64 4.82
N ILE A 20 15.95 0.30 4.29
CA ILE A 20 14.78 0.84 4.99
C ILE A 20 13.58 -0.08 4.77
N THR A 21 13.00 -0.52 5.89
CA THR A 21 11.74 -1.24 5.93
C THR A 21 10.67 -0.43 6.65
N PHE A 22 9.41 -0.82 6.48
CA PHE A 22 8.27 -0.22 7.15
C PHE A 22 7.70 -1.12 8.24
N SER A 23 7.30 -0.51 9.36
CA SER A 23 6.64 -1.18 10.48
C SER A 23 5.58 -0.26 11.06
N ASN A 24 4.39 -0.80 11.33
CA ASN A 24 3.36 -0.09 12.09
C ASN A 24 2.52 -1.11 12.89
N PRO A 25 2.12 -0.80 14.14
CA PRO A 25 1.33 -1.71 14.99
C PRO A 25 -0.03 -2.11 14.44
N PHE A 26 -0.57 -1.37 13.45
CA PHE A 26 -1.82 -1.73 12.79
C PHE A 26 -1.71 -3.01 11.96
N PHE A 27 -0.56 -3.27 11.36
CA PHE A 27 -0.34 -4.39 10.46
C PHE A 27 0.21 -5.62 11.19
N ASP A 28 -0.14 -6.80 10.72
CA ASP A 28 0.33 -8.08 11.27
C ASP A 28 1.81 -8.31 10.92
N THR A 29 2.23 -7.89 9.71
CA THR A 29 3.60 -7.99 9.22
C THR A 29 4.41 -6.75 9.60
N GLN A 30 5.61 -6.96 10.15
CA GLN A 30 6.57 -5.91 10.49
C GLN A 30 7.79 -6.02 9.59
N ASN A 31 8.52 -4.91 9.43
CA ASN A 31 9.69 -4.78 8.55
C ASN A 31 9.37 -5.16 7.10
N VAL A 32 8.26 -4.67 6.57
CA VAL A 32 7.89 -4.91 5.16
C VAL A 32 8.75 -4.09 4.22
N GLU A 33 8.98 -4.63 3.03
CA GLU A 33 9.79 -4.01 2.00
C GLU A 33 9.21 -2.66 1.55
N VAL A 34 10.11 -1.70 1.31
CA VAL A 34 9.82 -0.41 0.70
C VAL A 34 10.55 -0.36 -0.64
N PHE A 35 9.80 -0.44 -1.72
CA PHE A 35 10.31 -0.34 -3.08
C PHE A 35 10.48 1.13 -3.50
N LEU A 36 11.48 1.38 -4.34
CA LEU A 36 11.92 2.70 -4.80
C LEU A 36 11.81 2.77 -6.32
N GLY A 37 10.82 3.53 -6.81
CA GLY A 37 10.50 3.65 -8.24
C GLY A 37 9.50 2.60 -8.71
N GLU A 38 9.14 2.69 -10.00
CA GLU A 38 8.33 1.67 -10.68
C GLU A 38 9.17 0.42 -10.98
N GLU A 39 8.50 -0.72 -11.17
CA GLU A 39 9.15 -1.98 -11.62
C GLU A 39 9.28 -2.03 -13.14
N TYR A 40 8.30 -1.47 -13.85
CA TYR A 40 8.23 -1.44 -15.31
C TYR A 40 8.10 -0.02 -15.82
N ASP A 41 8.64 0.23 -17.00
CA ASP A 41 8.46 1.49 -17.72
C ASP A 41 7.11 1.55 -18.47
N GLU A 42 6.92 2.60 -19.28
CA GLU A 42 5.67 2.83 -20.03
C GLU A 42 5.41 1.79 -21.13
N ASP A 43 6.46 1.11 -21.61
CA ASP A 43 6.39 0.06 -22.62
C ASP A 43 6.22 -1.34 -21.97
N GLY A 44 6.25 -1.41 -20.64
CA GLY A 44 6.16 -2.65 -19.88
C GLY A 44 7.49 -3.41 -19.81
N GLU A 45 8.60 -2.75 -20.10
CA GLU A 45 9.94 -3.30 -19.92
C GLU A 45 10.40 -3.10 -18.47
N GLU A 46 11.08 -4.10 -17.91
CA GLU A 46 11.61 -4.03 -16.55
C GLU A 46 12.68 -2.94 -16.46
N ILE A 47 12.58 -2.07 -15.45
CA ILE A 47 13.56 -1.01 -15.22
C ILE A 47 14.79 -1.63 -14.55
N ASP A 48 15.91 -1.71 -15.27
CA ASP A 48 17.18 -2.26 -14.79
C ASP A 48 18.18 -1.18 -14.33
N GLU A 49 17.89 0.08 -14.60
CA GLU A 49 18.68 1.22 -14.15
C GLU A 49 18.29 1.66 -12.73
N LEU A 50 19.27 1.69 -11.82
CA LEU A 50 19.08 2.19 -10.46
C LEU A 50 18.55 3.64 -10.44
N PRO A 51 17.66 3.99 -9.49
CA PRO A 51 17.22 5.37 -9.32
C PRO A 51 18.41 6.32 -9.12
N SER A 52 18.34 7.48 -9.76
CA SER A 52 19.36 8.52 -9.62
C SER A 52 19.40 9.09 -8.20
N GLU A 53 20.52 9.73 -7.82
CA GLU A 53 20.66 10.40 -6.51
C GLU A 53 19.56 11.43 -6.25
N ASN A 54 19.11 12.14 -7.30
CA ASN A 54 18.01 13.10 -7.19
C ASN A 54 16.67 12.40 -6.92
N GLN A 55 16.35 11.32 -7.63
CA GLN A 55 15.15 10.52 -7.38
C GLN A 55 15.17 9.94 -5.97
N LEU A 56 16.29 9.38 -5.52
CA LEU A 56 16.43 8.86 -4.17
C LEU A 56 16.22 9.92 -3.09
N LYS A 57 16.66 11.15 -3.34
CA LYS A 57 16.39 12.28 -2.45
C LYS A 57 14.89 12.61 -2.42
N GLU A 58 14.23 12.68 -3.56
CA GLU A 58 12.78 12.95 -3.65
C GLU A 58 11.95 11.83 -3.01
N PHE A 59 12.33 10.57 -3.21
CA PHE A 59 11.73 9.42 -2.53
C PHE A 59 11.90 9.54 -1.03
N ALA A 60 13.09 9.93 -0.55
CA ALA A 60 13.35 10.10 0.88
C ALA A 60 12.42 11.17 1.48
N GLU A 61 12.30 12.33 0.84
CA GLU A 61 11.40 13.40 1.27
C GLU A 61 9.92 12.93 1.28
N THR A 62 9.52 12.17 0.27
CA THR A 62 8.17 11.61 0.13
C THR A 62 7.85 10.62 1.25
N TYR A 63 8.73 9.66 1.49
CA TYR A 63 8.57 8.67 2.55
C TYR A 63 8.61 9.31 3.94
N GLN A 64 9.52 10.23 4.19
CA GLN A 64 9.60 10.94 5.47
C GLN A 64 8.31 11.71 5.78
N ASN A 65 7.71 12.37 4.78
CA ASN A 65 6.42 13.04 4.95
C ASN A 65 5.29 12.05 5.27
N PHE A 66 5.27 10.89 4.61
CA PHE A 66 4.29 9.85 4.90
C PHE A 66 4.43 9.29 6.32
N ILE A 67 5.66 9.09 6.79
CA ILE A 67 5.94 8.59 8.14
C ILE A 67 5.64 9.65 9.21
N ALA A 68 5.90 10.93 8.95
CA ALA A 68 5.61 12.01 9.89
C ALA A 68 4.11 12.09 10.27
N ASP A 69 3.22 11.72 9.33
CA ASP A 69 1.77 11.71 9.50
C ASP A 69 1.20 10.28 9.61
N ILE A 70 2.00 9.30 10.05
CA ILE A 70 1.62 7.88 9.90
C ILE A 70 0.28 7.51 10.53
N GLU A 71 -0.01 7.96 11.76
CA GLU A 71 -1.29 7.65 12.43
C GLU A 71 -2.50 8.17 11.66
N LYS A 72 -2.36 9.35 11.04
CA LYS A 72 -3.39 9.94 10.18
C LYS A 72 -3.53 9.16 8.87
N ASN A 73 -2.41 8.72 8.29
CA ASN A 73 -2.40 7.93 7.06
C ASN A 73 -3.01 6.55 7.28
N ILE A 74 -2.68 5.86 8.38
CA ILE A 74 -3.31 4.60 8.79
C ILE A 74 -4.81 4.79 8.99
N LYS A 75 -5.24 5.84 9.69
CA LYS A 75 -6.67 6.13 9.86
C LYS A 75 -7.38 6.33 8.51
N SER A 76 -6.73 7.04 7.59
CA SER A 76 -7.27 7.26 6.24
C SER A 76 -7.40 5.95 5.45
N ILE A 77 -6.44 5.02 5.59
CA ILE A 77 -6.51 3.67 5.00
C ILE A 77 -7.73 2.93 5.54
N GLN A 78 -7.90 2.87 6.87
CA GLN A 78 -9.03 2.19 7.52
C GLN A 78 -10.38 2.73 7.01
N ASP A 79 -10.54 4.06 7.00
CA ASP A 79 -11.77 4.70 6.59
C ASP A 79 -12.06 4.45 5.10
N LYS A 80 -11.05 4.57 4.22
CA LYS A 80 -11.23 4.34 2.78
C LYS A 80 -11.41 2.87 2.40
N ALA A 81 -10.79 1.96 3.12
CA ALA A 81 -11.00 0.53 2.93
C ALA A 81 -12.45 0.16 3.28
N TYR A 82 -12.97 0.70 4.39
CA TYR A 82 -14.35 0.47 4.81
C TYR A 82 -15.37 1.10 3.84
N GLU A 83 -15.12 2.31 3.34
CA GLU A 83 -15.94 2.92 2.28
C GLU A 83 -16.00 2.01 1.03
N ARG A 84 -14.87 1.46 0.59
CA ARG A 84 -14.81 0.54 -0.55
C ARG A 84 -15.55 -0.78 -0.26
N TYR A 85 -15.40 -1.31 0.96
CA TYR A 85 -16.17 -2.48 1.42
C TYR A 85 -17.67 -2.26 1.30
N LEU A 86 -18.20 -1.16 1.84
CA LEU A 86 -19.62 -0.83 1.77
C LEU A 86 -20.12 -0.73 0.33
N LYS A 87 -19.31 -0.12 -0.55
CA LYS A 87 -19.66 0.09 -1.95
C LYS A 87 -19.68 -1.21 -2.76
N LEU A 88 -18.71 -2.09 -2.57
CA LEU A 88 -18.45 -3.20 -3.48
C LEU A 88 -18.78 -4.58 -2.92
N TYR A 89 -18.70 -4.78 -1.60
CA TYR A 89 -18.67 -6.13 -1.03
C TYR A 89 -19.77 -6.37 0.02
N ALA A 90 -20.20 -5.35 0.76
CA ALA A 90 -21.18 -5.49 1.84
C ALA A 90 -22.49 -6.14 1.37
N HIS A 91 -22.98 -5.78 0.18
CA HIS A 91 -24.21 -6.34 -0.37
C HIS A 91 -24.15 -7.87 -0.63
N PHE A 92 -22.95 -8.43 -0.69
CA PHE A 92 -22.70 -9.87 -0.83
C PHE A 92 -22.44 -10.49 0.55
N TYR A 93 -21.46 -9.99 1.32
CA TYR A 93 -21.04 -10.58 2.59
C TYR A 93 -22.04 -10.41 3.74
N GLU A 94 -22.90 -9.38 3.69
CA GLU A 94 -23.93 -9.14 4.70
C GLU A 94 -25.28 -9.77 4.33
N ASN A 95 -25.32 -10.52 3.22
CA ASN A 95 -26.50 -11.24 2.77
C ASN A 95 -26.20 -12.74 2.70
N SER A 96 -26.70 -13.48 3.69
CA SER A 96 -26.46 -14.92 3.80
C SER A 96 -27.01 -15.75 2.64
N GLU A 97 -28.05 -15.28 1.96
CA GLU A 97 -28.56 -15.96 0.76
C GLU A 97 -27.61 -15.83 -0.43
N LYS A 98 -26.84 -14.74 -0.49
CA LYS A 98 -25.86 -14.50 -1.57
C LYS A 98 -24.50 -15.13 -1.28
N SER A 99 -24.00 -14.97 -0.06
CA SER A 99 -22.69 -15.51 0.33
C SER A 99 -22.71 -17.01 0.57
N GLY A 100 -23.88 -17.58 0.91
CA GLY A 100 -24.00 -18.96 1.39
C GLY A 100 -23.49 -19.14 2.84
N GLU A 101 -23.10 -18.06 3.50
CA GLU A 101 -22.50 -18.02 4.84
C GLU A 101 -23.28 -17.03 5.73
N PRO A 102 -23.19 -17.14 7.07
CA PRO A 102 -23.74 -16.10 7.95
C PRO A 102 -23.18 -14.71 7.63
N ALA A 103 -24.01 -13.68 7.78
CA ALA A 103 -23.58 -12.30 7.61
C ALA A 103 -22.38 -11.98 8.53
N LEU A 104 -21.37 -11.28 8.00
CA LEU A 104 -20.17 -10.93 8.76
C LEU A 104 -20.44 -9.87 9.83
N ASN A 105 -21.52 -9.11 9.70
CA ASN A 105 -21.94 -8.01 10.58
C ASN A 105 -20.89 -6.90 10.70
N ILE A 106 -20.22 -6.58 9.58
CA ILE A 106 -19.25 -5.49 9.48
C ILE A 106 -20.02 -4.17 9.31
N ASP A 107 -20.35 -3.54 10.45
CA ASP A 107 -21.15 -2.31 10.52
C ASP A 107 -20.31 -1.04 10.80
N ASN A 108 -19.00 -1.18 10.96
CA ASN A 108 -18.07 -0.08 11.16
C ASN A 108 -16.64 -0.43 10.71
N ALA A 109 -15.79 0.60 10.60
CA ALA A 109 -14.40 0.45 10.18
C ALA A 109 -13.58 -0.44 11.13
N ASP A 110 -13.81 -0.38 12.44
CA ASP A 110 -13.03 -1.18 13.40
C ASP A 110 -13.25 -2.69 13.20
N LYS A 111 -14.47 -3.11 12.89
CA LYS A 111 -14.78 -4.50 12.50
C LYS A 111 -14.18 -4.87 11.14
N HIS A 112 -14.11 -3.92 10.22
CA HIS A 112 -13.52 -4.14 8.89
C HIS A 112 -12.00 -4.32 8.95
N ASN A 113 -11.34 -3.65 9.89
CA ASN A 113 -9.88 -3.61 10.02
C ASN A 113 -9.23 -5.00 10.10
N ASP A 114 -9.89 -6.00 10.67
CA ASP A 114 -9.37 -7.38 10.75
C ASP A 114 -9.13 -8.03 9.37
N HIS A 115 -9.69 -7.46 8.30
CA HIS A 115 -9.57 -7.93 6.93
C HIS A 115 -8.44 -7.24 6.12
N ILE A 116 -7.80 -6.21 6.68
CA ILE A 116 -6.81 -5.37 5.98
C ILE A 116 -5.48 -5.21 6.74
N LYS A 117 -5.17 -6.10 7.69
CA LYS A 117 -3.92 -6.05 8.49
C LYS A 117 -2.70 -6.63 7.79
N GLU A 118 -2.88 -7.31 6.67
CA GLU A 118 -1.77 -7.95 5.95
C GLU A 118 -1.23 -7.02 4.87
N ILE A 119 -0.31 -6.14 5.25
CA ILE A 119 0.45 -5.33 4.29
C ILE A 119 1.45 -6.21 3.54
N ILE A 120 1.55 -5.99 2.23
CA ILE A 120 2.45 -6.72 1.32
C ILE A 120 3.75 -5.93 1.17
N TYR A 121 3.68 -4.68 0.72
CA TYR A 121 4.80 -3.76 0.60
C TYR A 121 4.33 -2.30 0.52
N LEU A 122 5.27 -1.37 0.58
CA LEU A 122 5.08 0.01 0.13
C LEU A 122 5.94 0.26 -1.11
N ARG A 123 5.46 1.11 -2.01
CA ARG A 123 6.26 1.61 -3.14
C ARG A 123 6.28 3.12 -3.10
N VAL A 124 7.48 3.71 -3.07
CA VAL A 124 7.71 5.14 -3.17
C VAL A 124 8.02 5.47 -4.61
N LEU A 125 7.29 6.44 -5.15
CA LEU A 125 7.29 6.80 -6.55
C LEU A 125 7.57 8.29 -6.71
N ASP A 126 7.78 8.71 -7.95
CA ASP A 126 7.90 10.12 -8.32
C ASP A 126 6.61 10.91 -7.97
N ASP A 127 6.65 12.23 -8.12
CA ASP A 127 5.52 13.13 -7.88
C ASP A 127 4.92 13.03 -6.46
N LYS A 128 5.77 12.70 -5.47
CA LYS A 128 5.39 12.55 -4.06
C LYS A 128 4.34 11.45 -3.85
N THR A 129 4.49 10.37 -4.60
CA THR A 129 3.53 9.27 -4.62
C THR A 129 4.00 8.11 -3.74
N ILE A 130 3.08 7.52 -2.99
CA ILE A 130 3.29 6.24 -2.30
C ILE A 130 2.12 5.33 -2.59
N LYS A 131 2.40 4.08 -2.97
CA LYS A 131 1.43 3.00 -3.02
C LYS A 131 1.59 2.11 -1.80
N VAL A 132 0.47 1.80 -1.15
CA VAL A 132 0.41 0.83 -0.04
C VAL A 132 -0.45 -0.34 -0.49
N SER A 133 0.16 -1.52 -0.59
CA SER A 133 -0.51 -2.72 -1.12
C SER A 133 -0.80 -3.69 0.03
N ILE A 134 -2.05 -4.13 0.15
CA ILE A 134 -2.59 -4.91 1.25
C ILE A 134 -3.27 -6.17 0.69
N ARG A 135 -2.99 -7.33 1.27
CA ARG A 135 -3.80 -8.53 1.04
C ARG A 135 -5.14 -8.35 1.73
N TYR A 136 -6.20 -8.35 0.93
CA TYR A 136 -7.55 -8.12 1.44
C TYR A 136 -8.29 -9.44 1.65
N LYS A 137 -8.64 -9.76 2.89
CA LYS A 137 -9.27 -11.07 3.21
C LYS A 137 -10.65 -11.25 2.57
N LEU A 138 -11.32 -10.16 2.19
CA LEU A 138 -12.63 -10.20 1.52
C LEU A 138 -12.53 -10.08 -0.01
N ASP A 139 -11.31 -9.94 -0.56
CA ASP A 139 -11.03 -10.03 -1.99
C ASP A 139 -9.57 -10.49 -2.16
N SER A 140 -9.37 -11.79 -1.96
CA SER A 140 -8.02 -12.37 -1.98
C SER A 140 -7.39 -12.39 -3.38
N GLU A 141 -8.20 -12.21 -4.43
CA GLU A 141 -7.75 -12.19 -5.82
C GLU A 141 -7.14 -10.84 -6.19
N HIS A 142 -7.79 -9.73 -5.83
CA HIS A 142 -7.38 -8.39 -6.26
C HIS A 142 -6.64 -7.59 -5.18
N GLY A 143 -6.81 -7.94 -3.90
CA GLY A 143 -6.24 -7.18 -2.79
C GLY A 143 -6.78 -5.75 -2.68
N LEU A 144 -6.03 -4.88 -2.00
CA LEU A 144 -6.29 -3.45 -1.92
C LEU A 144 -5.00 -2.66 -2.10
N GLU A 145 -5.05 -1.61 -2.91
CA GLU A 145 -3.96 -0.66 -3.08
C GLU A 145 -4.45 0.76 -2.83
N PHE A 146 -3.68 1.50 -2.04
CA PHE A 146 -3.94 2.90 -1.71
C PHE A 146 -2.85 3.77 -2.33
N LYS A 147 -3.26 4.66 -3.23
CA LYS A 147 -2.37 5.65 -3.84
C LYS A 147 -2.42 6.95 -3.09
N PHE A 148 -1.35 7.27 -2.38
CA PHE A 148 -1.12 8.56 -1.75
C PHE A 148 -0.38 9.48 -2.72
N VAL A 149 -0.81 10.73 -2.81
CA VAL A 149 -0.06 11.81 -3.48
C VAL A 149 0.01 12.99 -2.54
N GLY A 150 1.23 13.38 -2.15
CA GLY A 150 1.45 14.48 -1.20
C GLY A 150 0.77 14.26 0.16
N GLY A 151 0.75 13.02 0.65
CA GLY A 151 0.16 12.66 1.96
C GLY A 151 -1.37 12.57 1.99
N GLN A 152 -2.02 12.47 0.83
CA GLN A 152 -3.47 12.25 0.73
C GLN A 152 -3.77 11.08 -0.19
N ILE A 153 -4.72 10.22 0.21
CA ILE A 153 -5.25 9.17 -0.67
C ILE A 153 -5.96 9.84 -1.85
N LYS A 154 -5.46 9.58 -3.06
CA LYS A 154 -6.07 10.00 -4.33
C LYS A 154 -6.90 8.91 -4.98
N ASP A 155 -6.48 7.65 -4.81
CA ASP A 155 -7.21 6.52 -5.36
C ASP A 155 -7.10 5.26 -4.49
N VAL A 156 -8.09 4.37 -4.60
CA VAL A 156 -8.18 3.08 -3.91
C VAL A 156 -8.75 2.01 -4.84
N GLY A 157 -7.92 1.04 -5.20
CA GLY A 157 -8.20 0.00 -6.19
C GLY A 157 -7.81 -1.39 -5.72
N GLY A 158 -7.91 -2.37 -6.62
CA GLY A 158 -7.08 -3.57 -6.52
C GLY A 158 -5.61 -3.24 -6.74
N ILE A 159 -4.73 -4.19 -6.43
CA ILE A 159 -3.28 -4.03 -6.65
C ILE A 159 -3.00 -3.81 -8.14
N ALA A 160 -2.17 -2.81 -8.44
CA ALA A 160 -1.87 -2.33 -9.79
C ALA A 160 -3.02 -1.66 -10.57
N GLU A 161 -4.16 -1.35 -9.93
CA GLU A 161 -5.27 -0.64 -10.58
C GLU A 161 -5.26 0.90 -10.35
N THR A 162 -4.27 1.44 -9.63
CA THR A 162 -4.26 2.85 -9.14
C THR A 162 -3.17 3.76 -9.70
#